data_AF-A0AAV6YBE9-F1
#
_entry.id   AF-A0AAV6YBE9-F1
#
_cell.length_a   1.000
_cell.length_b   1.000
_cell.length_c   1.000
_cell.angle_alpha   90.00
_cell.angle_beta   90.00
_cell.angle_gamma   90.00
#
_symmetry.space_group_name_H-M   'P 1'
#
loop_
_entity.id
_entity.type
_entity.pdbx_description
1 polymer ?
#
loop_
_entity_poly.entity_id
_entity_poly.type
_entity_poly.pdbx_seq_one_letter_code
_entity_poly.pdbx_strand_id
1 'polypeptide(L)'
;MLMQLAKAVASAAAALVLKAKNVAERTEEPVQQAQVIAAATQCALSTSQLVACTKVVAPTISSPVCQQQLLEAGKQVAKSVEGCVESSKDSTSDPELLKAVGVAAAAVTQALNDLLQHIKNNASGAPPTGRYDQATDTILNVTENIFSSMGDAGES
;
A
#
# COMPACT_ATOMS: atom_id res chain seq x y z
N MET A 1 13.39 3.91 -0.47
CA MET A 1 12.20 4.59 0.04
C MET A 1 11.04 3.62 0.33
N LEU A 2 10.34 3.05 -0.67
CA LEU A 2 9.13 2.21 -0.47
C LEU A 2 9.29 1.08 0.58
N MET A 3 10.34 0.26 0.49
CA MET A 3 10.63 -0.79 1.47
C MET A 3 10.94 -0.29 2.88
N GLN A 4 11.55 0.90 3.00
CA GLN A 4 11.84 1.49 4.30
C GLN A 4 10.54 1.90 5.00
N LEU A 5 9.59 2.46 4.26
CA LEU A 5 8.26 2.82 4.76
C LEU A 5 7.48 1.57 5.18
N ALA A 6 7.44 0.54 4.34
CA ALA A 6 6.79 -0.72 4.70
C ALA A 6 7.42 -1.36 5.95
N LYS A 7 8.76 -1.29 6.09
CA LYS A 7 9.45 -1.78 7.31
C LYS A 7 9.11 -0.93 8.54
N ALA A 8 8.94 0.38 8.39
CA ALA A 8 8.48 1.26 9.46
C ALA A 8 7.06 0.89 9.91
N VAL A 9 6.14 0.63 8.97
CA VAL A 9 4.79 0.12 9.28
C VAL A 9 4.86 -1.20 10.05
N ALA A 10 5.68 -2.15 9.59
CA ALA A 10 5.87 -3.43 10.27
C ALA A 10 6.42 -3.29 11.70
N SER A 11 7.39 -2.39 11.91
CA SER A 11 7.94 -2.12 13.23
C SER A 11 6.90 -1.50 14.16
N ALA A 12 6.12 -0.53 13.67
CA ALA A 12 5.05 0.08 14.44
C ALA A 12 3.93 -0.92 14.76
N ALA A 13 3.56 -1.78 13.81
CA ALA A 13 2.55 -2.80 14.00
C ALA A 13 2.99 -3.84 15.02
N ALA A 14 4.25 -4.27 14.97
CA ALA A 14 4.82 -5.17 15.98
C ALA A 14 4.76 -4.54 17.38
N ALA A 15 5.07 -3.25 17.51
CA ALA A 15 4.93 -2.53 18.78
C ALA A 15 3.47 -2.50 19.25
N LEU A 16 2.51 -2.20 18.36
CA LEU A 16 1.08 -2.22 18.67
C LEU A 16 0.62 -3.60 19.17
N VAL A 17 1.04 -4.67 18.49
CA VAL A 17 0.71 -6.05 18.87
C VAL A 17 1.22 -6.37 20.27
N LEU A 18 2.44 -5.95 20.60
CA LEU A 18 2.98 -6.11 21.94
C LEU A 18 2.15 -5.34 22.98
N LYS A 19 1.74 -4.10 22.69
CA LYS A 19 0.89 -3.32 23.61
C LYS A 19 -0.50 -3.93 23.77
N ALA A 20 -1.12 -4.37 22.69
CA ALA A 20 -2.39 -5.08 22.72
C ALA A 20 -2.32 -6.39 23.52
N LYS A 21 -1.21 -7.14 23.41
CA LYS A 21 -0.96 -8.31 24.27
C LYS A 21 -0.90 -7.94 25.75
N ASN A 22 -0.21 -6.86 26.11
CA ASN A 22 -0.16 -6.40 27.49
C ASN A 22 -1.56 -6.03 28.02
N VAL A 23 -2.41 -5.43 27.18
CA VAL A 23 -3.82 -5.17 27.52
C VAL A 23 -4.56 -6.48 27.77
N ALA A 24 -4.45 -7.43 26.84
CA ALA A 24 -5.10 -8.73 26.96
C ALA A 24 -4.67 -9.50 28.22
N GLU A 25 -3.42 -9.35 28.67
CA GLU A 25 -2.93 -9.92 29.94
C GLU A 25 -3.55 -9.27 31.20
N ARG A 26 -4.13 -8.07 31.07
CA ARG A 26 -4.85 -7.36 32.15
C ARG A 26 -6.36 -7.45 32.04
N THR A 27 -6.86 -8.07 30.98
CA THR A 27 -8.28 -8.27 30.76
C THR A 27 -8.76 -9.48 31.55
N GLU A 28 -9.79 -9.28 32.37
CA GLU A 28 -10.40 -10.35 33.18
C GLU A 28 -11.39 -11.19 32.36
N GLU A 29 -12.04 -10.57 31.37
CA GLU A 29 -13.03 -11.23 30.53
C GLU A 29 -12.36 -12.01 29.37
N PRO A 30 -12.50 -13.36 29.32
CA PRO A 30 -11.80 -14.19 28.34
C PRO A 30 -12.23 -13.90 26.90
N VAL A 31 -13.46 -13.44 26.69
CA VAL A 31 -13.98 -13.07 25.37
C VAL A 31 -13.27 -11.80 24.86
N GLN A 32 -13.19 -10.76 25.70
CA GLN A 32 -12.49 -9.52 25.39
C GLN A 32 -10.99 -9.75 25.17
N GLN A 33 -10.37 -10.58 26.01
CA GLN A 33 -8.98 -10.99 25.86
C GLN A 33 -8.72 -11.64 24.50
N ALA A 34 -9.55 -12.61 24.10
CA ALA A 34 -9.44 -13.28 22.81
C ALA A 34 -9.64 -12.31 21.64
N GLN A 35 -10.57 -11.36 21.75
CA GLN A 35 -10.82 -10.34 20.73
C GLN A 35 -9.60 -9.43 20.51
N VAL A 36 -8.97 -8.92 21.58
CA VAL A 36 -7.76 -8.08 21.48
C VAL A 36 -6.61 -8.84 20.81
N ILE A 37 -6.39 -10.10 21.19
CA ILE A 37 -5.36 -10.95 20.59
C ILE A 37 -5.65 -11.24 19.12
N ALA A 38 -6.90 -11.52 18.76
CA ALA A 38 -7.31 -11.74 17.38
C ALA A 38 -7.10 -10.48 16.54
N ALA A 39 -7.52 -9.31 17.03
CA ALA A 39 -7.31 -8.03 16.36
C ALA A 39 -5.82 -7.71 16.16
N ALA A 40 -5.00 -7.91 17.20
CA ALA A 40 -3.56 -7.75 17.12
C ALA A 40 -2.93 -8.70 16.09
N THR A 41 -3.31 -9.98 16.11
CA THR A 41 -2.80 -10.99 15.16
C THR A 41 -3.19 -10.63 13.73
N GLN A 42 -4.43 -10.18 13.51
CA GLN A 42 -4.90 -9.71 12.21
C GLN A 42 -4.12 -8.49 11.72
N CYS A 43 -3.80 -7.55 12.61
CA CYS A 43 -2.94 -6.41 12.31
C CYS A 43 -1.54 -6.85 11.86
N ALA A 44 -0.91 -7.78 12.60
CA ALA A 44 0.41 -8.32 12.25
C ALA A 44 0.41 -9.05 10.90
N LEU A 45 -0.62 -9.85 10.64
CA LEU A 45 -0.79 -10.60 9.40
C LEU A 45 -0.99 -9.64 8.22
N SER A 46 -1.93 -8.69 8.34
CA SER A 46 -2.22 -7.71 7.28
C SER A 46 -0.99 -6.87 6.98
N THR A 47 -0.23 -6.49 8.00
CA THR A 47 1.02 -5.74 7.83
C THR A 47 2.10 -6.56 7.13
N SER A 48 2.23 -7.84 7.48
CA SER A 48 3.18 -8.75 6.81
C SER A 48 2.83 -8.95 5.35
N GLN A 49 1.54 -9.11 5.04
CA GLN A 49 1.04 -9.17 3.67
C GLN A 49 1.30 -7.88 2.90
N LEU A 50 1.08 -6.73 3.53
CA LEU A 50 1.40 -5.42 2.94
C LEU A 50 2.89 -5.30 2.62
N VAL A 51 3.78 -5.68 3.54
CA VAL A 51 5.23 -5.66 3.29
C VAL A 51 5.58 -6.58 2.13
N ALA A 52 5.10 -7.82 2.14
CA ALA A 52 5.34 -8.78 1.06
C ALA A 52 4.84 -8.26 -0.28
N CYS A 53 3.61 -7.74 -0.34
CA CYS A 53 3.05 -7.08 -1.52
C CYS A 53 3.96 -5.94 -1.96
N THR A 54 4.39 -5.08 -1.04
CA THR A 54 5.31 -3.97 -1.31
C THR A 54 6.62 -4.45 -1.94
N LYS A 55 7.18 -5.59 -1.51
CA LYS A 55 8.40 -6.15 -2.13
C LYS A 55 8.15 -6.60 -3.58
N VAL A 56 7.02 -7.29 -3.81
CA VAL A 56 6.67 -7.85 -5.12
C VAL A 56 6.29 -6.75 -6.11
N VAL A 57 5.61 -5.71 -5.64
CA VAL A 57 5.14 -4.60 -6.47
C VAL A 57 6.13 -3.45 -6.59
N ALA A 58 7.20 -3.40 -5.79
CA ALA A 58 8.24 -2.38 -5.94
C ALA A 58 8.75 -2.23 -7.40
N PRO A 59 9.06 -3.31 -8.15
CA PRO A 59 9.45 -3.18 -9.56
C PRO A 59 8.28 -2.89 -10.51
N THR A 60 7.04 -3.16 -10.12
CA THR A 60 5.83 -2.97 -10.95
C THR A 60 4.93 -1.86 -10.42
N ILE A 61 5.47 -0.95 -9.59
CA ILE A 61 4.70 0.05 -8.86
C ILE A 61 4.03 1.06 -9.79
N SER A 62 4.51 1.20 -11.02
CA SER A 62 3.87 1.98 -12.08
C SER A 62 2.54 1.39 -12.57
N SER A 63 2.27 0.12 -12.26
CA SER A 63 1.00 -0.52 -12.62
C SER A 63 -0.12 -0.06 -11.69
N PRO A 64 -1.24 0.46 -12.22
CA PRO A 64 -2.35 0.94 -11.41
C PRO A 64 -2.99 -0.18 -10.58
N VAL A 65 -2.93 -1.43 -11.05
CA VAL A 65 -3.44 -2.60 -10.31
C VAL A 65 -2.59 -2.86 -9.06
N CYS A 66 -1.26 -2.79 -9.18
CA CYS A 66 -0.35 -2.97 -8.06
C CYS A 66 -0.50 -1.86 -7.00
N GLN A 67 -0.75 -0.63 -7.45
CA GLN A 67 -1.02 0.51 -6.56
C GLN A 67 -2.33 0.33 -5.80
N GLN A 68 -3.41 -0.05 -6.50
CA GLN A 68 -4.72 -0.34 -5.87
C GLN A 68 -4.59 -1.46 -4.84
N GLN A 69 -3.92 -2.57 -5.17
CA GLN A 69 -3.71 -3.69 -4.24
C GLN A 69 -2.99 -3.26 -2.96
N LEU A 70 -1.95 -2.42 -3.08
CA LEU A 70 -1.26 -1.86 -1.93
C LEU A 70 -2.13 -0.90 -1.11
N LEU A 71 -2.92 -0.07 -1.77
CA LEU A 71 -3.88 0.83 -1.13
C LEU A 71 -4.91 0.04 -0.31
N GLU A 72 -5.49 -1.01 -0.89
CA GLU A 72 -6.44 -1.90 -0.22
C GLU A 72 -5.78 -2.63 0.96
N ALA A 73 -4.58 -3.17 0.78
CA ALA A 73 -3.81 -3.79 1.86
C ALA A 73 -3.54 -2.78 2.99
N GLY A 74 -3.24 -1.53 2.66
CA GLY A 74 -3.06 -0.46 3.63
C GLY A 74 -4.32 -0.14 4.41
N LYS A 75 -5.46 0.00 3.74
CA LYS A 75 -6.77 0.21 4.39
C LYS A 75 -7.11 -0.94 5.34
N GLN A 76 -6.80 -2.17 4.96
CA GLN A 76 -7.02 -3.35 5.81
C GLN A 76 -6.18 -3.30 7.09
N VAL A 77 -4.92 -2.83 6.99
CA VAL A 77 -4.06 -2.59 8.16
C VAL A 77 -4.65 -1.50 9.05
N ALA A 78 -5.05 -0.35 8.49
CA ALA A 78 -5.66 0.73 9.26
C ALA A 78 -6.92 0.27 10.02
N LYS A 79 -7.82 -0.45 9.34
CA LYS A 79 -9.02 -1.01 9.95
C LYS A 79 -8.70 -1.97 11.09
N SER A 80 -7.68 -2.81 10.91
CA SER A 80 -7.23 -3.76 11.96
C SER A 80 -6.63 -3.04 13.17
N VAL A 81 -5.89 -1.96 12.95
CA VAL A 81 -5.34 -1.10 14.02
C VAL A 81 -6.46 -0.44 14.81
N GLU A 82 -7.45 0.13 14.11
CA GLU A 82 -8.59 0.80 14.73
C GLU A 82 -9.41 -0.17 15.58
N GLY A 83 -9.73 -1.35 15.04
CA GLY A 83 -10.38 -2.42 15.80
C GLY A 83 -9.55 -2.88 17.00
N CYS A 84 -8.22 -2.94 16.89
CA CYS A 84 -7.35 -3.28 18.01
C CYS A 84 -7.38 -2.24 19.13
N VAL A 85 -7.43 -0.94 18.80
CA VAL A 85 -7.59 0.14 19.78
C VAL A 85 -8.96 0.06 20.45
N GLU A 86 -10.01 -0.19 19.67
CA GLU A 86 -11.39 -0.27 20.17
C GLU A 86 -11.57 -1.47 21.11
N SER A 87 -11.12 -2.67 20.69
CA SER A 87 -11.09 -3.84 21.57
C SER A 87 -10.24 -3.60 22.81
N SER A 88 -9.10 -2.91 22.71
CA SER A 88 -8.27 -2.62 23.88
C SER A 88 -8.99 -1.73 24.89
N LYS A 89 -9.75 -0.72 24.43
CA LYS A 89 -10.58 0.15 25.27
C LYS A 89 -11.71 -0.60 25.97
N ASP A 90 -12.31 -1.56 25.27
CA ASP A 90 -13.36 -2.41 25.84
C ASP A 90 -12.79 -3.37 26.90
N SER A 91 -11.55 -3.83 26.69
CA SER A 91 -10.92 -4.90 27.48
C SER A 91 -10.14 -4.41 28.70
N THR A 92 -9.83 -3.11 28.82
CA THR A 92 -9.18 -2.55 30.00
C THR A 92 -9.54 -1.08 30.20
N SER A 93 -9.64 -0.67 31.47
CA SER A 93 -9.76 0.75 31.87
C SER A 93 -8.43 1.37 32.28
N ASP A 94 -7.32 0.65 32.12
CA ASP A 94 -5.99 1.15 32.50
C ASP A 94 -5.53 2.28 31.56
N PRO A 95 -5.38 3.53 32.06
CA PRO A 95 -5.10 4.67 31.21
C PRO A 95 -3.69 4.63 30.60
N GLU A 96 -2.73 3.96 31.25
CA GLU A 96 -1.37 3.87 30.74
C GLU A 96 -1.28 2.88 29.57
N LEU A 97 -1.94 1.74 29.69
CA LEU A 97 -2.03 0.74 28.63
C LEU A 97 -2.81 1.29 27.43
N LEU A 98 -3.94 1.95 27.65
CA LEU A 98 -4.72 2.58 26.59
C LEU A 98 -3.93 3.68 25.88
N LYS A 99 -3.17 4.49 26.64
CA LYS A 99 -2.26 5.48 26.07
C LYS A 99 -1.15 4.83 25.25
N ALA A 100 -0.55 3.74 25.73
CA ALA A 100 0.50 3.02 25.02
C ALA A 100 -0.02 2.40 23.70
N VAL A 101 -1.21 1.80 23.71
CA VAL A 101 -1.88 1.30 22.51
C VAL A 101 -2.19 2.45 21.55
N GLY A 102 -2.72 3.56 22.04
CA GLY A 102 -3.04 4.73 21.22
C GLY A 102 -1.82 5.34 20.53
N VAL A 103 -0.69 5.47 21.24
CA VAL A 103 0.58 5.94 20.66
C VAL A 103 1.09 4.97 19.60
N ALA A 104 1.05 3.67 19.86
CA ALA A 104 1.48 2.67 18.90
C ALA A 104 0.59 2.66 17.64
N ALA A 105 -0.73 2.77 17.82
CA ALA A 105 -1.69 2.83 16.73
C ALA A 105 -1.48 4.08 15.86
N ALA A 106 -1.26 5.25 16.49
CA ALA A 106 -0.94 6.48 15.78
C ALA A 106 0.35 6.35 14.96
N ALA A 107 1.38 5.69 15.51
CA ALA A 107 2.62 5.43 14.77
C ALA A 107 2.40 4.52 13.55
N VAL A 108 1.55 3.49 13.66
CA VAL A 108 1.17 2.64 12.51
C VAL A 108 0.45 3.46 11.46
N THR A 109 -0.57 4.23 11.84
CA THR A 109 -1.36 5.05 10.93
C THR A 109 -0.52 6.10 10.21
N GLN A 110 0.43 6.72 10.92
CA GLN A 110 1.34 7.70 10.34
C GLN A 110 2.31 7.06 9.33
N ALA A 111 2.94 5.95 9.69
CA ALA A 111 3.84 5.21 8.78
C ALA A 111 3.08 4.69 7.55
N LEU A 112 1.83 4.25 7.75
CA LEU A 112 0.97 3.79 6.68
C LEU A 112 0.58 4.94 5.75
N ASN A 113 0.23 6.11 6.30
CA ASN A 113 -0.04 7.30 5.49
C ASN A 113 1.15 7.67 4.61
N ASP A 114 2.36 7.67 5.17
CA ASP A 114 3.57 7.99 4.41
C ASP A 114 3.78 7.01 3.25
N LEU A 115 3.59 5.71 3.51
CA LEU A 115 3.63 4.68 2.46
C LEU A 115 2.58 4.92 1.37
N LEU A 116 1.32 5.17 1.75
CA LEU A 116 0.22 5.40 0.80
C LEU A 116 0.43 6.66 -0.03
N GLN A 117 0.90 7.74 0.58
CA GLN A 117 1.29 8.98 -0.11
C GLN A 117 2.42 8.71 -1.10
N HIS A 118 3.44 7.93 -0.71
CA HIS A 118 4.54 7.57 -1.59
C HIS A 118 4.07 6.79 -2.83
N ILE A 119 3.16 5.82 -2.64
CA ILE A 119 2.56 5.04 -3.72
C ILE A 119 1.79 5.95 -4.67
N LYS A 120 0.96 6.86 -4.12
CA LYS A 120 0.15 7.80 -4.91
C LYS A 120 1.02 8.78 -5.71
N ASN A 121 2.09 9.28 -5.11
CA ASN A 121 3.02 10.18 -5.78
C ASN A 121 3.82 9.46 -6.89
N ASN A 122 4.15 8.18 -6.71
CA ASN A 122 4.75 7.36 -7.78
C ASN A 122 3.76 7.08 -8.92
N ALA A 123 2.46 6.96 -8.62
CA ALA A 123 1.41 6.81 -9.64
C ALA A 123 1.30 8.04 -10.55
N SER A 124 1.40 9.23 -9.98
CA SER A 124 1.36 10.50 -10.72
C SER A 124 2.67 10.83 -11.44
N GLY A 125 3.77 10.13 -11.10
CA GLY A 125 5.10 10.32 -11.70
C GLY A 125 5.38 9.45 -12.92
N ALA A 126 4.47 8.54 -13.30
CA ALA A 126 4.56 7.89 -14.60
C ALA A 126 4.33 8.97 -15.67
N PRO A 127 5.30 9.27 -16.57
CA PRO A 127 4.99 10.09 -17.72
C PRO A 127 3.79 9.45 -18.43
N PRO A 128 2.87 10.23 -19.00
CA PRO A 128 1.91 9.64 -19.92
C PRO A 128 2.74 8.84 -20.92
N THR A 129 2.52 7.55 -20.98
CA THR A 129 3.03 6.66 -22.04
C THR A 129 2.35 7.04 -23.35
N GLY A 130 2.51 8.30 -23.78
CA GLY A 130 2.21 8.85 -25.09
C GLY A 130 3.47 8.99 -25.95
N ARG A 131 4.55 8.28 -25.61
CA ARG A 131 5.82 8.29 -26.36
C ARG A 131 6.14 6.98 -27.09
N TYR A 132 5.12 6.16 -27.34
CA TYR A 132 5.18 5.10 -28.35
C TYR A 132 4.26 5.38 -29.56
N ASP A 133 3.61 6.54 -29.62
CA ASP A 133 2.78 6.94 -30.78
C ASP A 133 3.54 7.85 -31.75
N GLN A 134 4.68 8.43 -31.33
CA GLN A 134 5.44 9.38 -32.15
C GLN A 134 6.43 8.70 -33.12
N ALA A 135 6.64 7.38 -33.03
CA ALA A 135 7.50 6.63 -33.94
C ALA A 135 6.72 5.87 -35.04
N THR A 136 5.39 5.77 -34.92
CA THR A 136 4.53 5.15 -35.94
C THR A 136 4.05 6.16 -36.98
N ASP A 137 3.98 7.46 -36.63
CA ASP A 137 3.56 8.50 -37.57
C ASP A 137 4.61 8.78 -38.67
N THR A 138 5.90 8.57 -38.40
CA THR A 138 6.94 8.68 -39.44
C THR A 138 6.96 7.49 -40.40
N ILE A 139 6.34 6.36 -40.04
CA ILE A 139 6.32 5.15 -40.89
C ILE A 139 5.13 5.18 -41.88
N LEU A 140 4.03 5.87 -41.57
CA LEU A 140 2.91 5.99 -42.52
C LEU A 140 3.14 7.00 -43.65
N ASN A 141 3.99 8.01 -43.48
CA ASN A 141 4.22 9.01 -44.54
C ASN A 141 5.23 8.57 -45.63
N VAL A 142 5.98 7.47 -45.44
CA VAL A 142 6.96 7.01 -46.44
C VAL A 142 6.37 6.02 -47.46
N THR A 143 5.20 5.43 -47.18
CA THR A 143 4.59 4.46 -48.12
C THR A 143 3.87 5.17 -49.28
N GLU A 144 3.28 6.34 -49.06
CA GLU A 144 2.58 7.07 -50.14
C GLU A 144 3.54 7.73 -51.14
N ASN A 145 4.77 8.08 -50.73
CA ASN A 145 5.75 8.69 -51.62
C ASN A 145 6.46 7.69 -52.57
N ILE A 146 6.27 6.37 -52.38
CA ILE A 146 6.77 5.35 -53.32
C ILE A 146 5.76 5.09 -54.44
N PHE A 147 4.45 5.21 -54.17
CA PHE A 147 3.42 5.00 -55.20
C PHE A 147 3.23 6.20 -56.14
N SER A 148 3.49 7.43 -55.69
CA SER A 148 3.42 8.61 -56.58
C SER A 148 4.62 8.78 -57.53
N SER A 149 5.71 8.02 -57.34
CA SER A 149 6.91 8.12 -58.20
C SER A 149 7.06 6.96 -59.20
N MET A 150 6.08 6.05 -59.28
CA MET A 150 6.02 4.96 -60.27
C MET A 150 4.93 5.20 -61.34
N GLY A 151 4.48 6.45 -61.50
CA GLY A 151 3.44 6.85 -62.45
C GLY A 151 3.92 7.65 -63.66
N ASP A 152 5.23 7.90 -63.82
CA ASP A 152 5.78 8.65 -64.95
C ASP A 152 6.77 7.78 -65.74
N ALA A 153 6.22 6.86 -66.54
CA ALA A 153 6.97 6.12 -67.54
C ALA A 153 6.03 5.74 -68.69
N GLY A 154 5.60 6.74 -69.43
CA GLY A 154 4.91 6.55 -70.70
C GLY A 154 4.28 7.84 -71.16
N GLU A 155 4.99 8.56 -72.04
CA GLU A 155 4.43 9.22 -73.23
C GLU A 155 5.54 10.01 -73.96
N SER A 156 6.21 9.35 -74.91
CA SER A 156 6.83 9.94 -76.10
C SER A 156 7.05 8.86 -77.14
#